data_AF-R7MKT3-F1
#
_entry.id   AF-R7MKT3-F1
#
_cell.length_a   1.000
_cell.length_b   1.000
_cell.length_c   1.000
_cell.angle_alpha   90.00
_cell.angle_beta   90.00
_cell.angle_gamma   90.00
#
_symmetry.space_group_name_H-M   'P 1'
#
loop_
_entity.id
_entity.type
_entity.pdbx_description
1 polymer ?
#
loop_
_entity_poly.entity_id
_entity_poly.type
_entity_poly.pdbx_seq_one_letter_code
_entity_poly.pdbx_strand_id
1 'polypeptide(L)' 'MEQIIKVAWDLNENTDNRYKLVYEIAELAKKIVDENQARKAREDFGFEETHETTYTKENPVEHALMVKASEADDNRLVG' A
#
# COMPACT_ATOMS: atom_id res chain seq x y z
N MET A 1 -5.78 13.27 3.01
CA MET A 1 -4.39 13.70 3.34
C MET A 1 -4.16 13.72 4.85
N GLU A 2 -4.94 14.44 5.67
CA GLU A 2 -4.79 14.42 7.14
C GLU A 2 -4.90 13.02 7.76
N GLN A 3 -5.81 12.18 7.26
CA GLN A 3 -5.99 10.81 7.73
C GLN A 3 -4.77 9.91 7.47
N ILE A 4 -4.12 10.07 6.31
CA ILE A 4 -2.91 9.32 5.94
C ILE A 4 -1.74 9.71 6.85
N ILE A 5 -1.60 11.01 7.15
CA ILE A 5 -0.56 11.49 8.07
C ILE A 5 -0.78 10.88 9.46
N LYS A 6 -2.02 10.83 9.94
CA LYS A 6 -2.35 10.21 11.23
C LYS A 6 -1.97 8.73 11.27
N VAL A 7 -2.37 7.96 10.24
CA VAL A 7 -2.03 6.54 10.13
C VAL A 7 -0.51 6.32 10.10
N ALA A 8 0.21 7.13 9.32
CA ALA A 8 1.66 7.06 9.24
C ALA A 8 2.33 7.34 10.58
N TRP A 9 1.80 8.32 11.32
CA TRP A 9 2.28 8.66 12.65
C TRP A 9 2.02 7.53 13.64
N ASP A 10 0.81 6.99 13.69
CA ASP A 10 0.45 5.86 14.56
C ASP A 10 1.35 4.64 14.30
N LEU A 11 1.59 4.28 13.04
CA LEU A 11 2.54 3.21 12.66
C LEU A 11 3.96 3.50 13.14
N ASN A 12 4.42 4.74 12.98
CA ASN A 12 5.77 5.15 13.36
C ASN A 12 6.00 5.16 14.89
N GLU A 13 4.96 5.45 15.69
CA GLU A 13 5.05 5.36 17.15
C GLU A 13 5.01 3.91 17.66
N ASN A 14 4.40 3.01 16.90
CA ASN A 14 4.16 1.63 17.31
C ASN A 14 5.12 0.62 16.64
N THR A 15 6.23 1.10 16.08
CA THR A 15 7.28 0.25 15.52
C THR A 15 8.57 0.36 16.33
N ASP A 16 9.21 -0.78 16.58
CA ASP A 16 10.50 -0.81 17.27
C ASP A 16 11.64 -0.25 16.40
N ASN A 17 11.49 -0.34 15.08
CA ASN A 17 12.51 0.11 14.13
C ASN A 17 11.89 0.88 12.95
N ARG A 18 11.96 2.20 13.06
CA ARG A 18 11.44 3.15 12.06
C ARG A 18 12.09 3.01 10.69
N TYR A 19 13.37 2.68 10.62
CA TYR A 19 14.05 2.46 9.33
C TYR A 19 13.53 1.19 8.65
N LYS A 20 13.34 0.12 9.43
CA LYS A 20 12.76 -1.13 8.93
C LYS A 20 11.34 -0.89 8.40
N LEU A 21 10.51 -0.12 9.13
CA LEU A 21 9.17 0.25 8.69
C LEU A 21 9.20 0.96 7.33
N VAL A 22 10.10 1.93 7.14
CA VAL A 22 10.25 2.63 5.85
C VAL A 22 10.65 1.68 4.73
N TYR A 23 11.57 0.74 4.99
CA TYR A 23 11.95 -0.27 4.00
C TYR A 23 10.77 -1.17 3.62
N GLU A 24 10.01 -1.66 4.59
CA GLU A 24 8.85 -2.52 4.34
C GLU A 24 7.77 -1.79 3.52
N ILE A 25 7.48 -0.52 3.84
CA ILE A 25 6.54 0.30 3.06
C ILE A 25 7.05 0.52 1.63
N ALA A 26 8.35 0.80 1.45
CA ALA A 26 8.94 1.01 0.13
C ALA A 26 8.91 -0.27 -0.72
N GLU A 27 9.16 -1.43 -0.12
CA GLU A 27 9.09 -2.73 -0.79
C GLU A 27 7.66 -3.06 -1.23
N LEU A 28 6.67 -2.82 -0.36
CA LEU A 28 5.25 -2.96 -0.69
C LEU A 28 4.83 -2.01 -1.82
N ALA A 29 5.21 -0.72 -1.74
CA ALA A 29 4.89 0.26 -2.77
C ALA A 29 5.49 -0.13 -4.12
N LYS A 30 6.73 -0.64 -4.15
CA LYS A 30 7.36 -1.15 -5.37
C LYS A 30 6.58 -2.32 -5.95
N LYS A 31 6.18 -3.29 -5.12
CA LYS A 31 5.38 -4.44 -5.56
C LYS A 31 4.05 -4.01 -6.19
N ILE A 32 3.36 -3.02 -5.61
CA ILE A 32 2.12 -2.45 -6.16
C ILE A 32 2.37 -1.81 -7.54
N VAL A 33 3.48 -1.09 -7.71
CA VAL A 33 3.86 -0.51 -9.01
C VAL A 33 4.15 -1.60 -10.04
N ASP A 34 4.94 -2.60 -9.66
CA ASP A 34 5.32 -3.70 -10.55
C ASP A 34 4.07 -4.50 -11.00
N GLU A 35 3.13 -4.77 -10.09
CA GLU A 35 1.85 -5.43 -10.38
C GLU A 35 0.96 -4.59 -11.31
N ASN A 36 0.85 -3.28 -11.07
CA ASN A 36 0.09 -2.37 -11.93
C ASN A 36 0.70 -2.26 -13.33
N GLN A 37 2.03 -2.23 -13.45
CA GLN A 37 2.71 -2.24 -14.75
C GLN A 37 2.49 -3.57 -15.49
N ALA A 38 2.59 -4.69 -14.79
CA ALA A 38 2.32 -6.01 -15.37
C ALA A 38 0.86 -6.16 -15.81
N ARG A 39 -0.10 -5.62 -15.04
CA ARG A 39 -1.51 -5.61 -15.41
C ARG A 39 -1.74 -4.74 -16.65
N LYS A 40 -1.20 -3.53 -16.68
CA LYS A 40 -1.29 -2.63 -17.85
C LYS A 40 -0.70 -3.27 -19.11
N ALA A 41 0.45 -3.93 -19.00
CA ALA A 41 1.07 -4.63 -20.13
C ALA A 41 0.21 -5.79 -20.67
N ARG A 42 -0.63 -6.41 -19.82
CA ARG A 42 -1.61 -7.42 -20.24
C ARG A 42 -2.87 -6.80 -20.86
N GLU A 43 -3.34 -5.68 -20.31
CA GLU A 43 -4.47 -4.90 -20.82
C GLU A 43 -4.17 -4.32 -22.22
N ASP A 44 -2.97 -3.78 -22.45
CA ASP A 44 -2.56 -3.28 -23.77
C ASP A 44 -2.53 -4.40 -24.85
N PHE A 45 -2.51 -5.66 -24.43
CA PHE A 45 -2.54 -6.85 -25.31
C PHE A 45 -3.92 -7.49 -25.46
N GLY A 46 -4.90 -7.13 -24.61
CA GLY A 46 -6.22 -7.75 -24.53
C GLY A 46 -7.35 -6.73 -24.57
N PHE A 47 -8.27 -6.86 -25.53
CA PHE A 47 -9.41 -5.98 -25.76
C PHE A 47 -10.51 -6.17 -24.69
N GLU A 48 -10.21 -6.05 -23.40
CA GLU A 48 -11.19 -6.14 -22.30
C GLU A 48 -11.51 -4.76 -21.70
N GLU A 49 -12.78 -4.38 -21.72
CA GLU A 49 -13.32 -3.21 -21.01
C GLU A 49 -13.09 -3.38 -19.50
N THR A 50 -12.15 -2.60 -18.97
CA THR A 50 -11.79 -2.67 -17.55
C THR A 50 -12.52 -1.60 -16.76
N HIS A 51 -13.22 -2.01 -15.70
CA HIS A 51 -13.71 -1.09 -14.69
C HIS A 51 -12.54 -0.64 -13.80
N GLU A 52 -12.08 0.59 -13.97
CA GLU A 52 -11.07 1.20 -13.09
C GLU A 52 -11.58 1.24 -11.64
N THR A 53 -11.01 0.41 -10.76
CA THR A 53 -11.31 0.51 -9.32
C THR A 53 -10.60 1.72 -8.71
N THR A 54 -11.15 2.33 -7.66
CA THR A 54 -10.57 3.52 -7.02
C THR A 54 -9.13 3.29 -6.51
N TYR A 55 -8.83 2.08 -6.04
CA TYR A 55 -7.50 1.66 -5.58
C TYR A 55 -6.41 1.73 -6.66
N THR A 56 -6.82 1.68 -7.93
CA THR A 56 -5.90 1.77 -9.08
C THR A 56 -5.32 3.18 -9.26
N LYS A 57 -5.94 4.21 -8.66
CA LYS A 57 -5.55 5.62 -8.79
C LYS A 57 -4.85 6.20 -7.56
N GLU A 58 -4.79 5.47 -6.46
CA GLU A 58 -4.10 5.95 -5.26
C GLU A 58 -2.58 5.89 -5.42
N ASN A 59 -1.88 6.80 -4.73
CA ASN A 59 -0.43 6.80 -4.72
C ASN A 59 0.06 5.46 -4.12
N PRO A 60 0.98 4.73 -4.79
CA PRO A 60 1.47 3.43 -4.31
C PRO A 60 2.02 3.47 -2.88
N VAL A 61 2.61 4.59 -2.46
CA VAL A 61 3.11 4.78 -1.10
C VAL A 61 1.96 4.92 -0.10
N GLU A 62 0.91 5.66 -0.45
CA GLU A 62 -0.27 5.81 0.42
C GLU A 62 -0.99 4.47 0.56
N HIS A 63 -1.14 3.72 -0.53
CA HIS A 63 -1.73 2.38 -0.51
C HIS A 63 -0.89 1.42 0.34
N ALA A 64 0.43 1.37 0.14
CA ALA A 64 1.32 0.55 0.95
C ALA A 64 1.24 0.90 2.45
N LEU A 65 1.12 2.19 2.77
CA LEU A 65 0.96 2.66 4.15
C LEU A 65 -0.35 2.18 4.77
N MET A 66 -1.46 2.22 4.03
CA MET A 66 -2.74 1.66 4.49
C MET A 66 -2.67 0.15 4.72
N VAL A 67 -2.07 -0.60 3.79
CA VAL A 67 -1.88 -2.06 3.94
C VAL A 67 -1.06 -2.38 5.18
N LYS A 68 0.06 -1.67 5.37
CA LYS A 68 0.92 -1.85 6.54
C LYS A 68 0.20 -1.54 7.85
N ALA A 69 -0.66 -0.52 7.85
CA ALA A 69 -1.47 -0.17 9.01
C ALA A 69 -2.48 -1.27 9.34
N SER A 70 -3.17 -1.80 8.33
CA SER A 70 -4.11 -2.92 8.51
C SER A 70 -3.43 -4.18 9.06
N GLU A 71 -2.23 -4.53 8.56
CA GLU A 71 -1.44 -5.65 9.10
C GLU A 71 -1.08 -5.45 10.59
N ALA A 72 -0.72 -4.22 10.96
CA ALA A 72 -0.36 -3.89 12.34
C ALA A 72 -1.59 -3.93 13.28
N ASP A 73 -2.76 -3.55 12.78
CA ASP A 73 -4.01 -3.60 13.53
C ASP A 73 -4.56 -5.02 13.67
N ASP A 74 -4.45 -5.89 12.65
CA ASP A 74 -4.80 -7.31 12.75
C ASP A 74 -3.97 -8.03 13.82
N ASN A 75 -2.69 -7.67 13.93
CA ASN A 75 -1.80 -8.18 14.98
C ASN A 75 -2.21 -7.74 16.40
N ARG A 76 -3.05 -6.72 16.55
CA ARG A 76 -3.53 -6.20 17.84
C ARG A 76 -4.90 -6.77 18.26
N LEU A 77 -5.66 -7.35 17.33
CA LEU A 77 -6.99 -7.93 17.62
C LEU A 77 -6.93 -9.34 18.23
N VAL A 78 -5.78 -10.01 18.18
CA VAL A 78 -5.52 -11.27 18.90
C VAL A 78 -4.93 -10.97 20.28
N GLY A 79 -5.78 -10.44 21.17
CA GLY A 79 -5.50 -10.24 22.59
C GLY A 79 -6.49 -11.00 23.46
#